data_AF-A0A7V6YYL9-F1
#
_entry.id   AF-A0A7V6YYL9-F1
#
_cell.length_a   1.000
_cell.length_b   1.000
_cell.length_c   1.000
_cell.angle_alpha   90.00
_cell.angle_beta   90.00
_cell.angle_gamma   90.00
#
_symmetry.space_group_name_H-M   'P 1'
#
loop_
_entity.id
_entity.type
_entity.pdbx_description
1 polymer ?
#
loop_
_entity_poly.entity_id
_entity_poly.type
_entity_poly.pdbx_seq_one_letter_code
_entity_poly.pdbx_strand_id
1 'polypeptide(L)'
;MRVETESRPVLKTTAMGREGSFAEGAWDGTLAFFVLRFWLGLRALLTGIEKYAGVKISEKPFIDPETGMEDPSGALIEVREKFYALTNYAAIPPSMQERFAEEPLLPAFLSVPFYACLGWVLILSGVMLLIGLGTRVSLVIQGLLYGALTVGLILIKEDAGIAWLGVHVALVALALMLAGHNRFAVLKKW
;
A
#
# COMPACT_ATOMS: atom_id res chain seq x y z
N MET A 1 36.56 -77.43 1.24
CA MET A 1 35.10 -77.50 1.06
C MET A 1 34.54 -76.10 1.27
N ARG A 2 34.10 -75.45 0.18
CA ARG A 2 33.48 -74.12 0.17
C ARG A 2 32.00 -74.31 0.53
N VAL A 3 31.49 -73.49 1.45
CA VAL A 3 30.05 -73.25 1.62
C VAL A 3 29.86 -71.73 1.73
N GLU A 4 29.34 -71.19 0.63
CA GLU A 4 28.55 -69.94 0.48
C GLU A 4 27.53 -69.77 1.62
N THR A 5 27.01 -68.63 2.05
CA THR A 5 26.70 -67.31 1.47
C THR A 5 25.92 -66.59 2.58
N GLU A 6 26.17 -65.32 2.87
CA GLU A 6 25.09 -64.35 3.09
C GLU A 6 25.66 -62.92 2.97
N SER A 7 25.84 -62.47 1.73
CA SER A 7 26.01 -61.05 1.44
C SER A 7 24.67 -60.36 1.67
N ARG A 8 24.49 -59.76 2.84
CA ARG A 8 23.37 -58.85 3.09
C ARG A 8 23.43 -57.73 2.06
N PRO A 9 22.36 -57.47 1.28
CA PRO A 9 22.32 -56.30 0.43
C PRO A 9 22.31 -55.07 1.34
N VAL A 10 23.38 -54.28 1.27
CA VAL A 10 23.38 -52.91 1.78
C VAL A 10 22.31 -52.19 0.98
N LEU A 11 21.15 -51.99 1.59
CA LEU A 11 20.14 -51.05 1.12
C LEU A 11 20.84 -49.70 0.98
N LYS A 12 21.25 -49.38 -0.25
CA LYS A 12 21.47 -48.00 -0.64
C LYS A 12 20.11 -47.35 -0.49
N THR A 13 19.90 -46.71 0.65
CA THR A 13 18.90 -45.66 0.78
C THR A 13 19.33 -44.59 -0.22
N THR A 14 18.80 -44.70 -1.43
CA THR A 14 18.70 -43.59 -2.36
C THR A 14 17.81 -42.59 -1.66
N ALA A 15 18.43 -41.70 -0.90
CA ALA A 15 17.86 -40.41 -0.54
C ALA A 15 17.70 -39.62 -1.86
N MET A 16 16.66 -40.00 -2.60
CA MET A 16 16.06 -39.26 -3.69
C MET A 16 15.49 -38.00 -3.04
N GLY A 17 16.15 -36.85 -3.26
CA GLY A 17 15.66 -35.56 -2.76
C GLY A 17 16.70 -34.54 -2.26
N ARG A 18 17.98 -34.62 -2.63
CA ARG A 18 18.77 -33.43 -2.95
C ARG A 18 18.79 -33.44 -4.48
N GLU A 19 18.29 -32.45 -5.22
CA GLU A 19 18.72 -31.06 -5.19
C GLU A 19 17.58 -30.15 -5.71
N GLY A 20 16.94 -29.40 -4.81
CA GLY A 20 16.39 -28.10 -5.17
C GLY A 20 17.50 -27.09 -4.90
N SER A 21 18.03 -26.50 -5.98
CA SER A 21 19.13 -25.56 -5.96
C SER A 21 18.91 -24.45 -4.92
N PHE A 22 19.72 -24.42 -3.86
CA PHE A 22 19.77 -23.32 -2.90
C PHE A 22 20.23 -21.98 -3.54
N ALA A 23 20.54 -21.96 -4.84
CA ALA A 23 20.82 -20.76 -5.63
C ALA A 23 19.57 -20.19 -6.34
N GLU A 24 18.48 -20.97 -6.50
CA GLU A 24 17.24 -20.49 -7.13
C GLU A 24 16.38 -19.65 -6.16
N GLY A 25 16.33 -19.99 -4.87
CA GLY A 25 15.46 -19.29 -3.89
C GLY A 25 15.89 -17.88 -3.44
N ALA A 26 17.15 -17.47 -3.67
CA ALA A 26 17.63 -16.16 -3.24
C ALA A 26 17.12 -15.00 -4.11
N TRP A 27 16.90 -15.27 -5.39
CA TRP A 27 16.36 -14.30 -6.35
C TRP A 27 14.84 -14.20 -6.20
N ASP A 28 14.15 -15.32 -5.94
CA ASP A 28 12.71 -15.35 -5.69
C ASP A 28 12.32 -14.50 -4.47
N GLY A 29 13.05 -14.62 -3.35
CA GLY A 29 12.83 -13.77 -2.18
C GLY A 29 13.11 -12.28 -2.45
N THR A 30 14.09 -11.97 -3.29
CA THR A 30 14.41 -10.60 -3.70
C THR A 30 13.31 -10.01 -4.59
N LEU A 31 12.81 -10.78 -5.56
CA LEU A 31 11.73 -10.39 -6.47
C LEU A 31 10.41 -10.23 -5.73
N ALA A 32 10.07 -11.17 -4.84
CA ALA A 32 8.88 -11.08 -3.99
C ALA A 32 8.91 -9.80 -3.13
N PHE A 33 10.07 -9.48 -2.53
CA PHE A 33 10.24 -8.25 -1.79
C PHE A 33 10.12 -7.00 -2.69
N PHE A 34 10.69 -7.04 -3.90
CA PHE A 34 10.60 -5.93 -4.84
C PHE A 34 9.17 -5.64 -5.27
N VAL A 35 8.36 -6.67 -5.55
CA VAL A 35 6.95 -6.52 -5.88
C VAL A 35 6.17 -5.89 -4.72
N LEU A 36 6.38 -6.38 -3.49
CA LEU A 36 5.74 -5.81 -2.29
C LEU A 36 6.15 -4.36 -2.08
N ARG A 37 7.44 -4.07 -2.23
CA ARG A 37 7.98 -2.72 -2.10
C ARG A 37 7.39 -1.79 -3.14
N PHE A 38 7.35 -2.19 -4.40
CA PHE A 38 6.77 -1.39 -5.46
C PHE A 38 5.28 -1.14 -5.19
N TRP A 39 4.52 -2.19 -4.85
CA TRP A 39 3.09 -2.09 -4.55
C TRP A 39 2.81 -1.14 -3.36
N LEU A 40 3.46 -1.38 -2.22
CA LEU A 40 3.23 -0.61 -0.99
C LEU A 40 3.69 0.84 -1.14
N GLY A 41 4.82 1.08 -1.80
CA GLY A 41 5.40 2.40 -1.99
C GLY A 41 4.63 3.24 -2.99
N LEU A 42 4.30 2.66 -4.16
CA LEU A 42 3.50 3.35 -5.19
C LEU A 42 2.12 3.69 -4.66
N ARG A 43 1.44 2.75 -3.99
CA ARG A 43 0.14 3.00 -3.37
C ARG A 43 0.22 4.13 -2.35
N ALA A 44 1.19 4.11 -1.44
CA ALA A 44 1.34 5.16 -0.43
C ALA A 44 1.55 6.53 -1.08
N LEU A 45 2.37 6.59 -2.13
CA LEU A 45 2.60 7.80 -2.89
C LEU A 45 1.31 8.31 -3.55
N LEU A 46 0.60 7.45 -4.29
CA LEU A 46 -0.65 7.80 -4.97
C LEU A 46 -1.72 8.24 -3.97
N THR A 47 -1.94 7.48 -2.90
CA THR A 47 -2.92 7.81 -1.86
C THR A 47 -2.58 9.09 -1.11
N GLY A 48 -1.29 9.41 -0.96
CA GLY A 48 -0.84 10.69 -0.41
C GLY A 48 -1.08 11.87 -1.36
N ILE A 49 -0.77 11.72 -2.66
CA ILE A 49 -1.03 12.73 -3.70
C ILE A 49 -2.54 12.99 -3.86
N GLU A 50 -3.36 11.95 -3.76
CA GLU A 50 -4.82 12.04 -3.79
C GLU A 50 -5.39 12.96 -2.70
N LYS A 51 -4.67 13.17 -1.59
CA LYS A 51 -5.07 14.13 -0.55
C LYS A 51 -4.96 15.59 -0.98
N TYR A 52 -4.31 15.87 -2.09
CA TYR A 52 -4.16 17.21 -2.67
C TYR A 52 -5.06 17.42 -3.90
N ALA A 53 -6.02 16.52 -4.12
CA ALA A 53 -6.99 16.66 -5.19
C ALA A 53 -8.09 17.66 -4.80
N GLY A 54 -8.33 18.65 -5.68
CA GLY A 54 -9.51 19.51 -5.68
C GLY A 54 -10.40 19.24 -6.88
N VAL A 55 -11.65 19.70 -6.79
CA VAL A 55 -12.62 19.63 -7.89
C VAL A 55 -12.89 21.04 -8.36
N LYS A 56 -12.59 21.34 -9.62
CA LYS A 56 -12.99 22.60 -10.25
C LYS A 56 -14.27 22.30 -11.03
N ILE A 57 -15.35 22.97 -10.65
CA ILE A 57 -16.60 22.92 -11.41
C ILE A 57 -16.39 23.86 -12.60
N SER A 58 -16.21 23.28 -13.78
CA SER A 58 -16.09 24.02 -15.04
C SER A 58 -17.40 23.83 -15.79
N GLU A 59 -18.21 24.88 -15.86
CA GLU A 59 -19.45 24.89 -16.64
C GLU A 59 -19.07 24.96 -18.12
N LYS A 60 -19.22 23.85 -18.85
CA LYS A 60 -19.08 23.83 -20.30
C LYS A 60 -20.48 23.76 -20.92
N PRO A 61 -20.72 24.45 -22.05
CA PRO A 61 -21.97 24.30 -22.79
C PRO A 61 -22.18 22.82 -23.12
N PHE A 62 -23.40 22.32 -22.96
CA PHE A 62 -23.79 21.00 -23.43
C PHE A 62 -23.64 20.96 -24.95
N ILE A 63 -22.79 20.06 -25.44
CA ILE A 63 -22.62 19.80 -26.87
C ILE A 63 -23.42 18.54 -27.18
N ASP A 64 -24.37 18.64 -28.11
CA ASP A 64 -25.19 17.51 -28.54
C ASP A 64 -24.31 16.47 -29.26
N PRO A 65 -24.29 15.19 -28.79
CA PRO A 65 -23.43 14.14 -29.35
C PRO A 65 -23.77 13.77 -30.80
N GLU A 66 -24.94 14.12 -31.34
CA GLU A 66 -25.31 13.84 -32.74
C GLU A 66 -24.91 14.95 -33.71
N THR A 67 -24.88 16.21 -33.25
CA THR A 67 -24.69 17.38 -34.11
C THR A 67 -23.36 18.10 -33.89
N GLY A 68 -22.69 17.88 -32.74
CA GLY A 68 -21.43 18.54 -32.39
C GLY A 68 -21.56 20.05 -32.17
N MET A 69 -22.79 20.58 -32.13
CA MET A 69 -23.10 21.98 -31.87
C MET A 69 -23.57 22.15 -30.42
N GLU A 70 -23.37 23.34 -29.87
CA GLU A 70 -23.87 23.70 -28.54
C GLU A 70 -25.41 23.68 -28.54
N ASP A 71 -26.03 23.12 -27.49
CA ASP A 71 -27.49 23.03 -27.36
C ASP A 71 -28.12 24.44 -27.42
N PRO A 72 -29.09 24.69 -28.32
CA PRO A 72 -29.83 25.95 -28.40
C PRO A 72 -30.48 26.41 -27.09
N SER A 73 -30.69 25.50 -26.14
CA SER A 73 -31.25 25.81 -24.81
C SER A 73 -30.26 26.47 -23.86
N GLY A 74 -28.96 26.55 -24.20
CA GLY A 74 -27.93 27.10 -23.34
C GLY A 74 -27.67 26.26 -22.08
N ALA A 75 -27.97 24.96 -22.12
CA ALA A 75 -27.75 24.06 -21.00
C ALA A 75 -26.24 23.98 -20.70
N LEU A 76 -25.85 24.35 -19.48
CA LEU A 76 -24.49 24.23 -18.99
C LEU A 76 -24.34 22.86 -18.29
N ILE A 77 -23.34 22.08 -18.68
CA ILE A 77 -22.94 20.88 -17.93
C ILE A 77 -21.87 21.29 -16.93
N GLU A 78 -22.11 21.00 -15.66
CA GLU A 78 -21.07 21.03 -14.63
C GLU A 78 -20.04 19.92 -14.90
N VAL A 79 -18.95 20.24 -15.61
CA VAL A 79 -17.82 19.31 -15.77
C VAL A 79 -16.92 19.45 -14.54
N ARG A 80 -16.97 18.45 -13.66
CA ARG A 80 -16.10 18.35 -12.48
C ARG A 80 -14.71 17.89 -12.92
N GLU A 81 -13.81 18.84 -13.20
CA GLU A 81 -12.42 18.53 -13.52
C GLU A 81 -11.61 18.39 -12.21
N LYS A 82 -11.01 17.22 -12.02
CA LYS A 82 -10.13 16.96 -10.87
C LYS A 82 -8.77 17.61 -11.13
N PHE A 83 -8.35 18.50 -10.24
CA PHE A 83 -7.04 19.17 -10.32
C PHE A 83 -6.25 18.94 -9.04
N TYR A 84 -4.92 18.90 -9.14
CA TYR A 84 -4.05 18.69 -7.99
C TYR A 84 -3.35 20.01 -7.63
N ALA A 85 -3.48 20.45 -6.39
CA ALA A 85 -2.83 21.66 -5.89
C ALA A 85 -2.44 21.49 -4.42
N LEU A 86 -1.25 21.98 -4.05
CA LEU A 86 -0.75 21.90 -2.67
C LEU A 86 -1.67 22.61 -1.66
N THR A 87 -2.46 23.59 -2.13
CA THR A 87 -3.43 24.34 -1.33
C THR A 87 -4.70 23.55 -1.01
N ASN A 88 -4.99 22.47 -1.75
CA ASN A 88 -6.22 21.69 -1.61
C ASN A 88 -6.04 20.46 -0.73
N TYR A 89 -5.25 20.60 0.34
CA TYR A 89 -4.99 19.47 1.23
C TYR A 89 -6.23 19.10 2.04
N ALA A 90 -6.75 17.90 1.80
CA ALA A 90 -7.83 17.30 2.56
C ALA A 90 -7.45 15.86 2.93
N ALA A 91 -7.13 15.63 4.21
CA ALA A 91 -6.71 14.32 4.71
C ALA A 91 -7.81 13.26 4.55
N ILE A 92 -9.06 13.65 4.78
CA ILE A 92 -10.24 12.77 4.78
C ILE A 92 -11.44 13.59 4.25
N PRO A 93 -12.40 12.99 3.52
CA PRO A 93 -13.62 13.68 3.09
C PRO A 93 -14.40 14.33 4.26
N PRO A 94 -15.08 15.47 4.04
CA PRO A 94 -15.80 16.18 5.09
C PRO A 94 -16.84 15.31 5.82
N SER A 95 -17.59 14.50 5.07
CA SER A 95 -18.61 13.59 5.63
C SER A 95 -18.05 12.55 6.60
N MET A 96 -16.78 12.16 6.43
CA MET A 96 -16.12 11.23 7.34
C MET A 96 -15.50 11.97 8.54
N GLN A 97 -15.09 13.24 8.39
CA GLN A 97 -14.64 14.06 9.52
C GLN A 97 -15.76 14.34 10.52
N GLU A 98 -16.99 14.59 10.03
CA GLU A 98 -18.17 14.76 10.87
C GLU A 98 -18.43 13.52 11.72
N ARG A 99 -18.40 12.32 11.11
CA ARG A 99 -18.55 11.04 11.82
C ARG A 99 -17.46 10.81 12.87
N PHE A 100 -16.23 11.24 12.61
CA PHE A 100 -15.16 11.18 13.61
C PHE A 100 -15.34 12.16 14.77
N ALA A 101 -15.99 13.31 14.53
CA ALA A 101 -16.26 14.29 15.57
C ALA A 101 -17.36 13.83 16.55
N GLU A 102 -18.24 12.93 16.10
CA GLU A 102 -19.27 12.31 16.94
C GLU A 102 -18.72 11.20 17.86
N GLU A 103 -17.51 10.68 17.58
CA GLU A 103 -16.92 9.58 18.32
C GLU A 103 -16.17 10.06 19.57
N PRO A 104 -16.64 9.74 20.79
CA PRO A 104 -16.04 10.24 22.04
C PRO A 104 -14.63 9.69 22.31
N LEU A 105 -14.25 8.59 21.65
CA LEU A 105 -12.94 7.97 21.77
C LEU A 105 -11.86 8.66 20.90
N LEU A 106 -12.24 9.58 20.00
CA LEU A 106 -11.32 10.31 19.13
C LEU A 106 -11.27 11.81 19.49
N PRO A 107 -10.47 12.20 20.51
CA PRO A 107 -10.35 13.59 20.90
C PRO A 107 -9.69 14.42 19.78
N ALA A 108 -10.10 15.68 19.66
CA ALA A 108 -9.58 16.63 18.66
C ALA A 108 -8.04 16.77 18.73
N PHE A 109 -7.44 16.65 19.91
CA PHE A 109 -5.99 16.69 20.07
C PHE A 109 -5.26 15.56 19.31
N LEU A 110 -5.90 14.40 19.13
CA LEU A 110 -5.31 13.29 18.38
C LEU A 110 -5.61 13.40 16.87
N SER A 111 -6.83 13.77 16.51
CA SER A 111 -7.28 13.81 15.11
C SER A 111 -6.70 15.00 14.32
N VAL A 112 -6.54 16.18 14.93
CA VAL A 112 -5.98 17.37 14.28
C VAL A 112 -4.55 17.17 13.75
N PRO A 113 -3.55 16.77 14.56
CA PRO A 113 -2.21 16.54 14.05
C PRO A 113 -2.16 15.36 13.08
N PHE A 114 -2.99 14.33 13.29
CA PHE A 114 -3.09 13.20 12.40
C PHE A 114 -3.57 13.63 11.00
N TYR A 115 -4.62 14.44 10.91
CA TYR A 115 -5.10 14.98 9.64
C TYR A 115 -4.06 15.89 9.01
N ALA A 116 -3.37 16.75 9.76
CA ALA A 116 -2.36 17.64 9.19
C ALA A 116 -1.16 16.89 8.58
N CYS A 117 -0.73 15.78 9.19
CA CYS A 117 0.48 15.06 8.76
C CYS A 117 0.23 13.89 7.80
N LEU A 118 -0.99 13.36 7.72
CA LEU A 118 -1.31 12.13 6.99
C LEU A 118 -0.73 12.12 5.57
N GLY A 119 -1.08 13.08 4.71
CA GLY A 119 -0.60 13.08 3.32
C GLY A 119 0.91 13.18 3.21
N TRP A 120 1.55 14.03 4.03
CA TRP A 120 3.01 14.16 4.07
C TRP A 120 3.71 12.87 4.47
N VAL A 121 3.19 12.19 5.50
CA VAL A 121 3.75 10.91 5.96
C VAL A 121 3.57 9.83 4.90
N LEU A 122 2.43 9.75 4.21
CA LEU A 122 2.22 8.78 3.12
C LEU A 122 3.14 9.04 1.93
N ILE A 123 3.30 10.29 1.51
CA ILE A 123 4.19 10.65 0.39
C ILE A 123 5.64 10.35 0.79
N LEU A 124 6.09 10.82 1.94
CA LEU A 124 7.48 10.67 2.37
C LEU A 124 7.83 9.19 2.60
N SER A 125 6.98 8.43 3.28
CA SER A 125 7.18 6.99 3.47
C SER A 125 7.10 6.21 2.16
N GLY A 126 6.19 6.58 1.24
CA GLY A 126 6.08 5.97 -0.08
C GLY A 126 7.32 6.19 -0.96
N VAL A 127 7.81 7.43 -1.04
CA VAL A 127 9.05 7.76 -1.76
C VAL A 127 10.25 7.07 -1.13
N MET A 128 10.36 7.11 0.20
CA MET A 128 11.43 6.46 0.95
C MET A 128 11.47 4.95 0.69
N LEU A 129 10.30 4.30 0.66
CA LEU A 129 10.16 2.88 0.37
C LEU A 129 10.47 2.58 -1.11
N LEU A 130 10.01 3.40 -2.06
CA LEU A 130 10.31 3.20 -3.50
C LEU A 130 11.80 3.37 -3.81
N ILE A 131 12.46 4.37 -3.24
CA ILE A 131 13.91 4.59 -3.38
C ILE A 131 14.70 3.51 -2.62
N GLY A 132 14.13 2.94 -1.56
CA GLY A 132 14.78 1.90 -0.74
C GLY A 132 15.77 2.48 0.25
N LEU A 133 15.53 3.73 0.64
CA LEU A 133 16.22 4.41 1.72
C LEU A 133 15.53 4.00 3.03
N GLY A 134 16.21 3.33 3.96
CA GLY A 134 15.61 2.93 5.25
C GLY A 134 14.33 2.10 5.11
N THR A 135 14.37 1.03 4.31
CA THR A 135 13.21 0.22 3.96
C THR A 135 12.50 -0.40 5.18
N ARG A 136 13.24 -0.68 6.26
CA ARG A 136 12.66 -1.20 7.52
C ARG A 136 11.84 -0.13 8.24
N VAL A 137 12.38 1.08 8.34
CA VAL A 137 11.73 2.21 9.04
C VAL A 137 10.49 2.65 8.28
N SER A 138 10.56 2.77 6.96
CA SER A 138 9.39 3.11 6.13
C SER A 138 8.29 2.06 6.23
N LEU A 139 8.62 0.76 6.22
CA LEU A 139 7.65 -0.31 6.45
C LEU A 139 7.00 -0.24 7.84
N VAL A 140 7.78 0.00 8.89
CA VAL A 140 7.24 0.16 10.25
C VAL A 140 6.32 1.38 10.32
N ILE A 141 6.72 2.52 9.76
CA ILE A 141 5.90 3.73 9.70
C ILE A 141 4.59 3.45 8.95
N GLN A 142 4.64 2.80 7.78
CA GLN A 142 3.44 2.42 7.03
C GLN A 142 2.56 1.44 7.80
N GLY A 143 3.15 0.46 8.47
CA GLY A 143 2.41 -0.51 9.30
C GLY A 143 1.68 0.16 10.47
N LEU A 144 2.37 1.06 11.18
CA LEU A 144 1.76 1.86 12.25
C LEU A 144 0.67 2.79 11.70
N LEU A 145 0.90 3.42 10.56
CA LEU A 145 -0.07 4.30 9.93
C LEU A 145 -1.32 3.55 9.48
N TYR A 146 -1.18 2.39 8.83
CA TYR A 146 -2.32 1.54 8.46
C TYR A 146 -3.03 0.96 9.69
N GLY A 147 -2.29 0.63 10.76
CA GLY A 147 -2.88 0.24 12.04
C GLY A 147 -3.73 1.35 12.65
N ALA A 148 -3.20 2.58 12.74
CA ALA A 148 -3.92 3.74 13.25
C ALA A 148 -5.16 4.07 12.41
N LEU A 149 -5.05 3.99 11.07
CA LEU A 149 -6.19 4.15 10.17
C LEU A 149 -7.25 3.08 10.41
N THR A 150 -6.84 1.82 10.58
CA THR A 150 -7.77 0.72 10.87
C THR A 150 -8.53 0.95 12.17
N VAL A 151 -7.85 1.43 13.22
CA VAL A 151 -8.51 1.82 14.48
C VAL A 151 -9.55 2.91 14.22
N GLY A 152 -9.21 3.96 13.47
CA GLY A 152 -10.17 5.00 13.10
C GLY A 152 -11.39 4.43 12.36
N LEU A 153 -11.19 3.58 11.35
CA LEU A 153 -12.29 2.98 10.61
C LEU A 153 -13.16 2.04 11.45
N ILE A 154 -12.58 1.35 12.44
CA ILE A 154 -13.33 0.54 13.42
C ILE A 154 -14.29 1.43 14.23
N LEU A 155 -13.84 2.62 14.66
CA LEU A 155 -14.67 3.54 15.42
C LEU A 155 -15.91 3.96 14.62
N ILE A 156 -15.75 4.30 13.34
CA ILE A 156 -16.87 4.68 12.47
C ILE A 156 -17.58 3.48 11.81
N LYS A 157 -17.31 2.24 12.23
CA LYS A 157 -17.91 0.99 11.70
C LYS A 157 -17.88 0.88 10.17
N GLU A 158 -16.74 1.18 9.57
CA GLU A 158 -16.56 1.10 8.12
C GLU A 158 -15.88 -0.22 7.73
N ASP A 159 -16.65 -1.30 7.71
CA ASP A 159 -16.14 -2.68 7.57
C ASP A 159 -15.36 -2.93 6.27
N ALA A 160 -15.74 -2.28 5.17
CA ALA A 160 -15.10 -2.48 3.87
C ALA A 160 -13.67 -1.93 3.87
N GLY A 161 -13.45 -0.73 4.40
CA GLY A 161 -12.12 -0.14 4.53
C GLY A 161 -11.28 -0.81 5.61
N ILE A 162 -11.87 -1.37 6.68
CA ILE A 162 -11.15 -2.17 7.68
C ILE A 162 -10.52 -3.40 7.01
N ALA A 163 -11.30 -4.17 6.25
CA ALA A 163 -10.80 -5.35 5.55
C ALA A 163 -9.72 -4.96 4.52
N TRP A 164 -9.97 -3.90 3.75
CA TRP A 164 -9.03 -3.39 2.76
C TRP A 164 -7.70 -2.95 3.39
N LEU A 165 -7.72 -2.20 4.50
CA LEU A 165 -6.51 -1.78 5.20
C LEU A 165 -5.82 -2.95 5.91
N GLY A 166 -6.58 -3.92 6.45
CA GLY A 166 -6.05 -5.11 7.07
C GLY A 166 -5.16 -5.94 6.15
N VAL A 167 -5.53 -6.06 4.86
CA VAL A 167 -4.67 -6.69 3.85
C VAL A 167 -3.33 -5.95 3.71
N HIS A 168 -3.32 -4.62 3.78
CA HIS A 168 -2.09 -3.84 3.67
C HIS A 168 -1.19 -4.00 4.89
N VAL A 169 -1.77 -4.10 6.09
CA VAL A 169 -1.02 -4.42 7.31
C VAL A 169 -0.36 -5.80 7.18
N ALA A 170 -1.07 -6.80 6.64
CA ALA A 170 -0.51 -8.12 6.39
C ALA A 170 0.62 -8.09 5.34
N LEU A 171 0.44 -7.34 4.24
CA LEU A 171 1.47 -7.16 3.21
C LEU A 171 2.72 -6.45 3.75
N VAL A 172 2.54 -5.45 4.63
CA VAL A 172 3.66 -4.77 5.32
C VAL A 172 4.39 -5.74 6.25
N ALA A 173 3.66 -6.55 7.02
CA ALA A 173 4.26 -7.57 7.87
C ALA A 173 5.06 -8.61 7.06
N LEU A 174 4.51 -9.07 5.94
CA LEU A 174 5.18 -9.99 5.03
C LEU A 174 6.42 -9.35 4.39
N ALA A 175 6.32 -8.08 3.98
CA ALA A 175 7.47 -7.31 3.51
C ALA A 175 8.55 -7.14 4.59
N LEU A 176 8.17 -6.91 5.85
CA LEU A 176 9.11 -6.84 6.98
C LEU A 176 9.82 -8.18 7.22
N MET A 177 9.11 -9.31 7.11
CA MET A 177 9.72 -10.64 7.18
C MET A 177 10.71 -10.88 6.04
N LEU A 178 10.37 -10.43 4.83
CA LEU A 178 11.26 -10.53 3.65
C LEU A 178 12.36 -9.46 3.61
N ALA A 179 12.34 -8.45 4.48
CA ALA A 179 13.31 -7.35 4.47
C ALA A 179 14.76 -7.80 4.70
N GLY A 180 14.99 -9.00 5.24
CA GLY A 180 16.32 -9.62 5.33
C GLY A 180 16.94 -10.00 3.97
N HIS A 181 16.13 -10.20 2.94
CA HIS A 181 16.56 -10.58 1.58
C HIS A 181 16.74 -9.37 0.65
N ASN A 182 16.59 -8.14 1.15
CA ASN A 182 16.64 -6.94 0.34
C ASN A 182 18.08 -6.62 -0.12
N ARG A 183 18.46 -7.14 -1.29
CA ARG A 183 19.78 -6.88 -1.91
C ARG A 183 19.89 -5.50 -2.58
N PHE A 184 18.77 -4.78 -2.76
CA PHE A 184 18.68 -3.45 -3.38
C PHE A 184 18.31 -2.34 -2.38
N ALA A 185 18.82 -2.42 -1.16
CA ALA A 185 18.77 -1.32 -0.20
C ALA A 185 19.93 -0.35 -0.47
N VAL A 186 19.64 0.93 -0.69
CA VAL A 186 20.66 1.97 -0.94
C VAL A 186 21.52 2.20 0.32
N LEU A 187 20.96 2.00 1.52
CA LEU A 187 21.72 1.92 2.76
C LEU A 187 21.71 0.48 3.31
N LYS A 188 22.86 -0.19 3.25
CA LYS A 188 23.07 -1.55 3.78
C LYS A 188 23.03 -1.66 5.32
N LYS A 189 22.93 -0.52 6.04
CA LYS A 189 23.13 -0.44 7.49
C LYS A 189 21.89 -0.07 8.33
N TRP A 190 20.73 0.18 7.72
CA TRP A 190 19.51 0.63 8.42
C TRP A 190 18.23 0.03 7.83
#